data_AF-A0A1I6GHQ9-F1
#
_entry.id   AF-A0A1I6GHQ9-F1
#
_cell.length_a   1.000
_cell.length_b   1.000
_cell.length_c   1.000
_cell.angle_alpha   90.00
_cell.angle_beta   90.00
_cell.angle_gamma   90.00
#
_symmetry.space_group_name_H-M   'P 1'
#
loop_
_entity.id
_entity.type
_entity.pdbx_description
1 polymer ?
#
loop_
_entity_poly.entity_id
_entity_poly.type
_entity_poly.pdbx_seq_one_letter_code
_entity_poly.pdbx_strand_id
1 'polypeptide(L)'
;MMDTPGTLAVQRALLVAAVVFSIAVVLLLDRSTSRARSALRERFLLGVPWGTVVSVLGVLAVYLFVQGGLGYWNRPVTLPFRAWSYFYPLGVLTAAFSHGGPGHLLGNLIGTVTFAPLAEYAWGHYARERGSTSFGSWRTNPYVRAFVVFPAVVFVVGILTSAFALGPIIGFSGVVFAFAGFALVNYPLATVVALAAGRVVRVFYNAVQVPQLTASGHPAYVTPWWADIAIQGHALGLFLGVLLGLAVVRSRPRTARPSAARLWAGTLLFGIQQSMWAVYWYRGGETYVLYRAVGVALVLALATVVTFTVVASDRIIFADLFDGAFSLRKWQAGAACLVLVAAAISGPAVPYNLYTADDGELPGEEMTVRDYEVTYAENVSNGMTAVFDVEAFGESTAVTTSGVIVRSQERGIWTTAVSKGRLAFDGQVPVLVGGPGWRETVFAVRDGWVTTGGNTTYRVLLSHDERARVVYTAEPARAGPVVGGRNISIEAAPQGYYLHVARQNNSVSARLPAENQTATLDGLTFTRQKKKLFVEYGDTKLQIARRERYK
;
A
#
# COMPACT_ATOMS: atom_id res chain seq x y z
N MET A 1 12.82 2.46 -34.00
CA MET A 1 13.59 1.24 -34.31
C MET A 1 12.54 0.14 -34.45
N MET A 2 12.37 -0.44 -35.65
CA MET A 2 11.36 -1.49 -35.85
C MET A 2 11.83 -2.75 -35.13
N ASP A 3 11.04 -3.24 -34.17
CA ASP A 3 11.25 -4.54 -33.54
C ASP A 3 11.15 -5.62 -34.62
N THR A 4 12.28 -6.23 -34.97
CA THR A 4 12.26 -7.44 -35.79
C THR A 4 11.65 -8.57 -34.95
N PRO A 5 10.54 -9.20 -35.40
CA PRO A 5 9.96 -10.33 -34.69
C PRO A 5 11.02 -11.42 -34.49
N GLY A 6 11.45 -11.64 -33.25
CA GLY A 6 12.45 -12.64 -32.88
C GLY A 6 13.55 -12.15 -31.93
N THR A 7 13.92 -10.87 -31.94
CA THR A 7 15.02 -10.35 -31.10
C THR A 7 14.74 -10.48 -29.60
N LEU A 8 13.52 -10.16 -29.15
CA LEU A 8 13.11 -10.31 -27.75
C LEU A 8 13.09 -11.77 -27.29
N ALA A 9 12.67 -12.70 -28.16
CA ALA A 9 12.67 -14.12 -27.85
C ALA A 9 14.10 -14.66 -27.72
N VAL A 10 15.01 -14.22 -28.61
CA VAL A 10 16.44 -14.53 -28.53
C VAL A 10 17.06 -13.96 -27.25
N GLN A 11 16.78 -12.71 -26.88
CA GLN A 11 17.27 -12.13 -25.62
C GLN A 11 16.81 -12.92 -24.39
N ARG A 12 15.53 -13.33 -24.34
CA ARG A 12 15.01 -14.17 -23.25
C ARG A 12 15.72 -15.53 -23.20
N ALA A 13 15.87 -16.19 -24.35
CA ALA A 13 16.54 -17.47 -24.45
C ALA A 13 18.01 -17.38 -24.02
N LEU A 14 18.73 -16.34 -24.47
CA LEU A 14 20.11 -16.08 -24.09
C LEU A 14 20.25 -15.79 -22.60
N LEU A 15 19.33 -15.02 -22.01
CA LEU A 15 19.32 -14.75 -20.58
C LEU A 15 19.12 -16.04 -19.76
N VAL A 16 18.15 -16.87 -20.15
CA VAL A 16 17.91 -18.17 -19.48
C VAL A 16 19.13 -19.09 -19.66
N ALA A 17 19.69 -19.17 -20.86
CA ALA A 17 20.88 -19.97 -21.14
C ALA A 17 22.09 -19.50 -20.32
N ALA A 18 22.31 -18.18 -20.20
CA ALA A 18 23.39 -17.62 -19.39
C ALA A 18 23.24 -17.95 -17.91
N VAL A 19 22.01 -17.88 -17.36
CA VAL A 19 21.74 -18.27 -15.98
C VAL A 19 22.00 -19.77 -15.79
N VAL A 20 21.44 -20.63 -16.65
CA VAL A 20 21.65 -22.09 -16.58
C VAL A 20 23.14 -22.43 -16.68
N PHE A 21 23.85 -21.82 -17.63
CA PHE A 21 25.29 -22.01 -17.81
C PHE A 21 26.08 -21.58 -16.56
N SER A 22 25.80 -20.40 -16.01
CA SER A 22 26.47 -19.91 -14.80
C SER A 22 26.25 -20.84 -13.59
N ILE A 23 25.02 -21.34 -13.41
CA ILE A 23 24.69 -22.28 -12.33
C ILE A 23 25.40 -23.61 -12.57
N ALA A 24 25.40 -24.12 -13.81
CA ALA A 24 26.09 -25.36 -14.15
C ALA A 24 27.59 -25.26 -13.87
N VAL A 25 28.25 -24.17 -14.26
CA VAL A 25 29.67 -23.92 -13.97
C VAL A 25 29.93 -23.92 -12.47
N VAL A 26 29.12 -23.21 -11.67
CA VAL A 26 29.27 -23.21 -10.20
C VAL A 26 29.08 -24.61 -9.62
N LEU A 27 28.05 -25.36 -10.05
CA LEU A 27 27.80 -26.72 -9.57
C LEU A 27 28.93 -27.70 -9.94
N LEU A 28 29.56 -27.53 -11.10
CA LEU A 28 30.69 -28.35 -11.54
C LEU A 28 31.96 -28.02 -10.74
N LEU A 29 32.19 -26.75 -10.42
CA LEU A 29 33.36 -26.31 -9.65
C LEU A 29 33.18 -26.57 -8.14
N ASP A 30 31.96 -26.56 -7.63
CA ASP A 30 31.67 -26.71 -6.21
C ASP A 30 31.49 -28.17 -5.78
N ARG A 31 32.59 -28.76 -5.30
CA ARG A 31 32.62 -30.10 -4.69
C ARG A 31 31.86 -30.19 -3.35
N SER A 32 31.33 -29.09 -2.81
CA SER A 32 30.64 -29.05 -1.51
C SER A 32 29.11 -29.21 -1.58
N THR A 33 28.55 -29.32 -2.78
CA THR A 33 27.10 -29.44 -3.03
C THR A 33 26.41 -30.59 -2.28
N SER A 34 27.10 -31.72 -2.07
CA SER A 34 26.58 -32.84 -1.27
C SER A 34 26.39 -32.47 0.21
N ARG A 35 27.33 -31.71 0.79
CA ARG A 35 27.27 -31.23 2.18
C ARG A 35 26.14 -30.21 2.35
N ALA A 36 25.98 -29.29 1.39
CA ALA A 36 24.89 -28.32 1.42
C ALA A 36 23.50 -29.00 1.35
N ARG A 37 23.34 -29.98 0.45
CA ARG A 37 22.09 -30.78 0.36
C ARG A 37 21.82 -31.58 1.63
N SER A 38 22.85 -32.17 2.24
CA SER A 38 22.73 -32.86 3.52
C SER A 38 22.25 -31.89 4.62
N ALA A 39 22.88 -30.72 4.72
CA ALA A 39 22.52 -29.70 5.71
C ALA A 39 21.05 -29.22 5.55
N LEU A 40 20.57 -29.07 4.31
CA LEU A 40 19.16 -28.75 4.07
C LEU A 40 18.23 -29.89 4.49
N ARG A 41 18.57 -31.15 4.17
CA ARG A 41 17.78 -32.33 4.54
C ARG A 41 17.74 -32.60 6.04
N GLU A 42 18.72 -32.11 6.80
CA GLU A 42 18.68 -32.16 8.27
C GLU A 42 17.62 -31.25 8.90
N ARG A 43 17.07 -30.30 8.13
CA ARG A 43 16.09 -29.31 8.62
C ARG A 43 14.78 -29.39 7.88
N PHE A 44 14.82 -29.65 6.58
CA PHE A 44 13.69 -29.66 5.69
C PHE A 44 13.34 -31.07 5.23
N LEU A 45 12.05 -31.35 5.17
CA LEU A 45 11.51 -32.56 4.59
C LEU A 45 11.89 -32.59 3.11
N LEU A 46 12.68 -33.59 2.71
CA LEU A 46 13.28 -33.73 1.38
C LEU A 46 14.23 -32.58 0.96
N GLY A 47 14.62 -31.70 1.89
CA GLY A 47 15.44 -30.51 1.58
C GLY A 47 14.63 -29.31 1.09
N VAL A 48 13.29 -29.37 1.15
CA VAL A 48 12.38 -28.33 0.63
C VAL A 48 11.66 -27.59 1.77
N PRO A 49 11.62 -26.24 1.75
CA PRO A 49 10.85 -25.43 2.69
C PRO A 49 9.35 -25.47 2.35
N TRP A 50 8.71 -26.61 2.59
CA TRP A 50 7.31 -26.86 2.22
C TRP A 50 6.31 -25.89 2.85
N GLY A 51 6.54 -25.45 4.09
CA GLY A 51 5.72 -24.44 4.75
C GLY A 51 5.73 -23.12 3.98
N THR A 52 6.91 -22.68 3.54
CA THR A 52 7.07 -21.51 2.66
C THR A 52 6.31 -21.70 1.35
N VAL A 53 6.45 -22.86 0.70
CA VAL A 53 5.75 -23.17 -0.56
C VAL A 53 4.23 -23.07 -0.38
N VAL A 54 3.69 -23.69 0.66
CA VAL A 54 2.24 -23.65 0.97
C VAL A 54 1.78 -22.21 1.22
N SER A 55 2.53 -21.42 2.00
CA SER A 55 2.19 -20.02 2.27
C SER A 55 2.18 -19.17 0.99
N VAL A 56 3.17 -19.34 0.11
CA VAL A 56 3.23 -18.64 -1.19
C VAL A 56 2.03 -19.01 -2.08
N LEU A 57 1.71 -20.30 -2.17
CA LEU A 57 0.57 -20.78 -2.96
C LEU A 57 -0.76 -20.27 -2.40
N GLY A 58 -0.91 -20.24 -1.07
CA GLY A 58 -2.10 -19.70 -0.41
C GLY A 58 -2.32 -18.22 -0.72
N VAL A 59 -1.27 -17.39 -0.60
CA VAL A 59 -1.35 -15.96 -0.94
C VAL A 59 -1.68 -15.76 -2.43
N LEU A 60 -1.04 -16.52 -3.31
CA LEU A 60 -1.32 -16.48 -4.75
C LEU A 60 -2.78 -16.89 -5.05
N ALA A 61 -3.30 -17.91 -4.39
CA ALA A 61 -4.68 -18.37 -4.57
C ALA A 61 -5.70 -17.30 -4.16
N VAL A 62 -5.47 -16.58 -3.05
CA VAL A 62 -6.33 -15.45 -2.65
C VAL A 62 -6.36 -14.39 -3.74
N TYR A 63 -5.21 -14.02 -4.29
CA TYR A 63 -5.16 -13.03 -5.37
C TYR A 63 -5.93 -13.48 -6.64
N LEU A 64 -5.69 -14.72 -7.08
CA LEU A 64 -6.25 -15.23 -8.32
C LEU A 64 -7.76 -15.47 -8.22
N PHE A 65 -8.22 -16.07 -7.13
CA PHE A 65 -9.59 -16.57 -7.03
C PHE A 65 -10.49 -15.66 -6.17
N VAL A 66 -10.02 -15.17 -5.03
CA VAL A 66 -10.83 -14.35 -4.12
C VAL A 66 -10.95 -12.91 -4.62
N GLN A 67 -9.85 -12.33 -5.11
CA GLN A 67 -9.85 -10.97 -5.66
C GLN A 67 -10.18 -10.89 -7.16
N GLY A 68 -10.44 -12.04 -7.80
CA GLY A 68 -10.71 -12.14 -9.24
C GLY A 68 -9.48 -11.89 -10.14
N GLY A 69 -8.27 -11.99 -9.61
CA GLY A 69 -7.02 -11.76 -10.34
C GLY A 69 -6.79 -12.72 -11.51
N LEU A 70 -7.44 -13.89 -11.55
CA LEU A 70 -7.37 -14.83 -12.67
C LEU A 70 -7.94 -14.22 -13.97
N GLY A 71 -9.07 -13.52 -13.87
CA GLY A 71 -9.66 -12.79 -15.01
C GLY A 71 -9.15 -11.35 -15.14
N TYR A 72 -8.68 -10.75 -14.04
CA TYR A 72 -8.36 -9.33 -13.97
C TYR A 72 -7.01 -9.05 -13.28
N TRP A 73 -5.94 -9.64 -13.81
CA TRP A 73 -4.58 -9.59 -13.23
C TRP A 73 -4.10 -8.19 -12.85
N ASN A 74 -4.43 -7.14 -13.60
CA ASN A 74 -3.97 -5.79 -13.32
C ASN A 74 -4.97 -4.94 -12.51
N ARG A 75 -6.17 -5.45 -12.25
CA ARG A 75 -7.28 -4.72 -11.61
C ARG A 75 -8.10 -5.64 -10.69
N PRO A 76 -7.47 -6.23 -9.66
CA PRO A 76 -8.18 -7.04 -8.68
C PRO A 76 -9.17 -6.19 -7.86
N VAL A 77 -10.20 -6.81 -7.30
CA VAL A 77 -11.08 -6.16 -6.32
C VAL A 77 -10.31 -5.99 -5.00
N THR A 78 -10.37 -4.81 -4.39
CA THR A 78 -9.52 -4.46 -3.22
C THR A 78 -10.30 -3.89 -2.03
N LEU A 79 -11.29 -3.01 -2.27
CA LEU A 79 -12.06 -2.37 -1.21
C LEU A 79 -12.65 -3.35 -0.17
N PRO A 80 -13.39 -4.41 -0.55
CA PRO A 80 -13.97 -5.35 0.43
C PRO A 80 -12.95 -6.25 1.13
N PHE A 81 -11.67 -6.20 0.77
CA PHE A 81 -10.61 -7.05 1.33
C PHE A 81 -9.54 -6.24 2.07
N ARG A 82 -9.85 -5.00 2.46
CA ARG A 82 -9.05 -4.23 3.41
C ARG A 82 -9.61 -4.39 4.83
N ALA A 83 -8.75 -4.29 5.83
CA ALA A 83 -9.16 -4.32 7.23
C ALA A 83 -9.66 -2.93 7.64
N TRP A 84 -10.93 -2.64 7.36
CA TRP A 84 -11.56 -1.35 7.66
C TRP A 84 -11.99 -1.22 9.11
N SER A 85 -12.62 -2.27 9.63
CA SER A 85 -13.29 -2.26 10.92
C SER A 85 -13.40 -3.69 11.47
N TYR A 86 -13.40 -3.83 12.79
CA TYR A 86 -13.68 -5.09 13.48
C TYR A 86 -15.11 -5.59 13.28
N PHE A 87 -16.04 -4.69 12.92
CA PHE A 87 -17.42 -5.06 12.56
C PHE A 87 -17.54 -5.65 11.16
N TYR A 88 -16.44 -5.68 10.39
CA TYR A 88 -16.37 -6.34 9.09
C TYR A 88 -15.26 -7.42 9.09
N PRO A 89 -15.52 -8.61 9.70
CA PRO A 89 -14.51 -9.65 9.89
C PRO A 89 -13.88 -10.16 8.59
N LEU A 90 -14.62 -10.15 7.48
CA LEU A 90 -14.10 -10.56 6.18
C LEU A 90 -12.86 -9.74 5.79
N GLY A 91 -12.91 -8.42 5.98
CA GLY A 91 -11.78 -7.53 5.72
C GLY A 91 -10.59 -7.87 6.61
N VAL A 92 -10.80 -8.00 7.92
CA VAL A 92 -9.75 -8.33 8.91
C VAL A 92 -9.06 -9.66 8.60
N LEU A 93 -9.82 -10.69 8.23
CA LEU A 93 -9.29 -12.04 7.97
C LEU A 93 -8.55 -12.15 6.64
N THR A 94 -8.90 -11.33 5.63
CA THR A 94 -8.38 -11.46 4.27
C THR A 94 -7.36 -10.40 3.89
N ALA A 95 -7.27 -9.29 4.64
CA ALA A 95 -6.43 -8.14 4.33
C ALA A 95 -4.96 -8.49 4.13
N ALA A 96 -4.36 -9.23 5.08
CA ALA A 96 -2.97 -9.67 4.95
C ALA A 96 -2.72 -10.55 3.72
N PHE A 97 -3.73 -11.21 3.15
CA PHE A 97 -3.55 -12.15 2.03
C PHE A 97 -3.95 -11.53 0.68
N SER A 98 -4.63 -10.39 0.71
CA SER A 98 -5.11 -9.67 -0.47
C SER A 98 -4.11 -8.60 -0.91
N HIS A 99 -4.12 -8.20 -2.18
CA HIS A 99 -3.17 -7.25 -2.75
C HIS A 99 -3.82 -6.22 -3.66
N GLY A 100 -3.27 -5.00 -3.66
CA GLY A 100 -3.74 -3.87 -4.48
C GLY A 100 -3.51 -4.03 -5.99
N GLY A 101 -2.64 -4.95 -6.38
CA GLY A 101 -2.23 -5.15 -7.77
C GLY A 101 -1.06 -6.13 -7.88
N PRO A 102 -0.64 -6.48 -9.11
CA PRO A 102 0.33 -7.54 -9.32
C PRO A 102 1.73 -7.17 -8.85
N GLY A 103 2.14 -5.89 -8.98
CA GLY A 103 3.40 -5.42 -8.43
C GLY A 103 3.47 -5.56 -6.91
N HIS A 104 2.36 -5.29 -6.20
CA HIS A 104 2.25 -5.47 -4.76
C HIS A 104 2.33 -6.96 -4.38
N LEU A 105 1.57 -7.82 -5.06
CA LEU A 105 1.63 -9.28 -4.89
C LEU A 105 3.05 -9.82 -5.09
N LEU A 106 3.64 -9.57 -6.26
CA LEU A 106 4.98 -10.06 -6.61
C LEU A 106 6.04 -9.55 -5.64
N GLY A 107 5.92 -8.30 -5.18
CA GLY A 107 6.77 -7.75 -4.14
C GLY A 107 6.77 -8.60 -2.87
N ASN A 108 5.59 -8.95 -2.37
CA ASN A 108 5.42 -9.76 -1.16
C ASN A 108 5.79 -11.24 -1.38
N LEU A 109 5.48 -11.82 -2.54
CA LEU A 109 5.89 -13.18 -2.86
C LEU A 109 7.42 -13.31 -2.94
N ILE A 110 8.09 -12.36 -3.61
CA ILE A 110 9.57 -12.30 -3.67
C ILE A 110 10.15 -12.13 -2.25
N GLY A 111 9.57 -11.24 -1.43
CA GLY A 111 9.98 -11.09 -0.04
C GLY A 111 9.80 -12.37 0.78
N THR A 112 8.70 -13.08 0.56
CA THR A 112 8.40 -14.35 1.23
C THR A 112 9.42 -15.42 0.86
N VAL A 113 9.66 -15.67 -0.43
CA VAL A 113 10.67 -16.67 -0.86
C VAL A 113 12.10 -16.27 -0.46
N THR A 114 12.33 -15.00 -0.15
CA THR A 114 13.61 -14.50 0.34
C THR A 114 13.83 -14.81 1.83
N PHE A 115 12.83 -14.54 2.69
CA PHE A 115 13.00 -14.62 4.15
C PHE A 115 12.37 -15.84 4.81
N ALA A 116 11.23 -16.31 4.31
CA ALA A 116 10.50 -17.42 4.92
C ALA A 116 11.33 -18.71 4.97
N PRO A 117 12.14 -19.09 3.95
CA PRO A 117 12.99 -20.27 4.05
C PRO A 117 14.00 -20.18 5.20
N LEU A 118 14.55 -19.00 5.50
CA LEU A 118 15.47 -18.84 6.63
C LEU A 118 14.75 -19.01 7.97
N ALA A 119 13.53 -18.48 8.08
CA ALA A 119 12.69 -18.66 9.26
C ALA A 119 12.28 -20.13 9.44
N GLU A 120 11.83 -20.78 8.38
CA GLU A 120 11.46 -22.19 8.36
C GLU A 120 12.67 -23.10 8.65
N TYR A 121 13.87 -22.76 8.16
CA TYR A 121 15.09 -23.50 8.46
C TYR A 121 15.43 -23.44 9.94
N ALA A 122 15.28 -22.26 10.56
CA ALA A 122 15.42 -22.13 12.00
C ALA A 122 14.32 -22.89 12.76
N TRP A 123 13.07 -22.87 12.31
CA TRP A 123 12.01 -23.67 12.93
C TRP A 123 12.27 -25.18 12.83
N GLY A 124 12.63 -25.68 11.65
CA GLY A 124 12.92 -27.08 11.34
C GLY A 124 11.70 -28.00 11.33
N HIS A 125 11.66 -28.93 10.36
CA HIS A 125 10.62 -29.96 10.26
C HIS A 125 10.87 -31.13 11.20
N TYR A 126 12.13 -31.40 11.55
CA TYR A 126 12.48 -32.49 12.46
C TYR A 126 12.71 -31.96 13.88
N ALA A 127 12.13 -32.63 14.87
CA ALA A 127 12.41 -32.36 16.28
C ALA A 127 13.86 -32.70 16.63
N ARG A 128 14.49 -31.89 17.49
CA ARG A 128 15.92 -32.03 17.87
C ARG A 128 16.13 -32.16 19.37
N GLU A 129 15.05 -32.26 20.15
CA GLU A 129 15.14 -32.46 21.59
C GLU A 129 15.62 -33.88 21.88
N ARG A 130 16.47 -34.03 22.91
CA ARG A 130 17.04 -35.32 23.28
C ARG A 130 15.89 -36.27 23.69
N GLY A 131 15.79 -37.43 23.04
CA GLY A 131 14.71 -38.40 23.25
C GLY A 131 13.47 -38.19 22.36
N SER A 132 13.46 -37.16 21.49
CA SER A 132 12.38 -37.01 20.51
C SER A 132 12.54 -37.98 19.35
N THR A 133 11.44 -38.65 18.98
CA THR A 133 11.34 -39.47 17.78
C THR A 133 10.49 -38.75 16.75
N SER A 134 10.98 -38.74 15.50
CA SER A 134 10.14 -38.30 14.38
C SER A 134 8.90 -39.18 14.35
N PHE A 135 7.72 -38.57 14.14
CA PHE A 135 6.40 -39.24 14.12
C PHE A 135 5.84 -39.72 15.48
N GLY A 136 6.54 -39.52 16.60
CA GLY A 136 6.03 -39.92 17.92
C GLY A 136 4.79 -39.14 18.41
N SER A 137 4.51 -37.96 17.83
CA SER A 137 3.31 -37.15 18.09
C SER A 137 3.04 -36.21 16.91
N TRP A 138 1.87 -35.55 16.90
CA TRP A 138 1.60 -34.49 15.91
C TRP A 138 2.62 -33.34 15.97
N ARG A 139 3.20 -33.05 17.16
CA ARG A 139 4.19 -31.98 17.36
C ARG A 139 5.59 -32.32 16.82
N THR A 140 5.92 -33.62 16.73
CA THR A 140 7.20 -34.12 16.23
C THR A 140 7.08 -34.72 14.82
N ASN A 141 5.88 -34.75 14.23
CA ASN A 141 5.66 -35.19 12.86
C ASN A 141 6.12 -34.10 11.86
N PRO A 142 7.09 -34.39 10.98
CA PRO A 142 7.63 -33.40 10.05
C PRO A 142 6.60 -32.89 9.03
N TYR A 143 5.62 -33.71 8.63
CA TYR A 143 4.55 -33.27 7.73
C TYR A 143 3.62 -32.28 8.41
N VAL A 144 3.21 -32.55 9.66
CA VAL A 144 2.35 -31.64 10.43
C VAL A 144 3.08 -30.32 10.69
N ARG A 145 4.35 -30.36 11.06
CA ARG A 145 5.15 -29.15 11.28
C ARG A 145 5.30 -28.29 10.03
N ALA A 146 5.51 -28.93 8.86
CA ALA A 146 5.74 -28.25 7.59
C ALA A 146 4.45 -27.75 6.93
N PHE A 147 3.43 -28.60 6.81
CA PHE A 147 2.22 -28.31 6.03
C PHE A 147 1.08 -27.72 6.88
N VAL A 148 1.12 -27.84 8.20
CA VAL A 148 0.05 -27.36 9.09
C VAL A 148 0.54 -26.27 10.02
N VAL A 149 1.52 -26.57 10.90
CA VAL A 149 1.93 -25.64 11.96
C VAL A 149 2.55 -24.37 11.39
N PHE A 150 3.50 -24.49 10.46
CA PHE A 150 4.16 -23.32 9.88
C PHE A 150 3.17 -22.42 9.12
N PRO A 151 2.34 -22.93 8.17
CA PRO A 151 1.29 -22.13 7.54
C PRO A 151 0.26 -21.57 8.51
N ALA A 152 -0.11 -22.30 9.57
CA ALA A 152 -1.05 -21.79 10.58
C ALA A 152 -0.46 -20.60 11.37
N VAL A 153 0.83 -20.65 11.73
CA VAL A 153 1.50 -19.51 12.37
C VAL A 153 1.56 -18.32 11.42
N VAL A 154 1.86 -18.55 10.14
CA VAL A 154 1.81 -17.53 9.09
C VAL A 154 0.43 -16.88 9.00
N PHE A 155 -0.61 -17.70 9.04
CA PHE A 155 -2.00 -17.24 9.01
C PHE A 155 -2.33 -16.36 10.23
N VAL A 156 -1.98 -16.84 11.44
CA VAL A 156 -2.19 -16.10 12.69
C VAL A 156 -1.42 -14.77 12.69
N VAL A 157 -0.17 -14.76 12.25
CA VAL A 157 0.62 -13.52 12.13
C VAL A 157 -0.06 -12.56 11.15
N GLY A 158 -0.58 -13.06 10.02
CA GLY A 158 -1.34 -12.24 9.06
C GLY A 158 -2.58 -11.60 9.68
N ILE A 159 -3.36 -12.37 10.45
CA ILE A 159 -4.53 -11.84 11.18
C ILE A 159 -4.09 -10.79 12.19
N LEU A 160 -3.07 -11.07 13.01
CA LEU A 160 -2.57 -10.11 14.00
C LEU A 160 -2.10 -8.81 13.34
N THR A 161 -1.36 -8.89 12.23
CA THR A 161 -0.94 -7.69 11.51
C THR A 161 -2.11 -6.92 10.89
N SER A 162 -3.18 -7.60 10.48
CA SER A 162 -4.36 -6.94 9.89
C SER A 162 -5.24 -6.30 10.95
N ALA A 163 -5.48 -7.00 12.06
CA ALA A 163 -6.32 -6.53 13.16
C ALA A 163 -5.71 -5.31 13.85
N PHE A 164 -4.39 -5.29 14.01
CA PHE A 164 -3.68 -4.23 14.73
C PHE A 164 -3.03 -3.18 13.81
N ALA A 165 -3.37 -3.17 12.52
CA ALA A 165 -2.92 -2.14 11.60
C ALA A 165 -3.75 -0.86 11.74
N LEU A 166 -3.08 0.28 11.68
CA LEU A 166 -3.74 1.57 11.61
C LEU A 166 -4.23 1.82 10.18
N GLY A 167 -5.54 2.06 10.01
CA GLY A 167 -6.11 2.33 8.69
C GLY A 167 -6.45 1.07 7.89
N PRO A 168 -7.10 1.24 6.73
CA PRO A 168 -7.57 0.14 5.88
C PRO A 168 -6.41 -0.53 5.11
N ILE A 169 -5.67 -1.38 5.82
CA ILE A 169 -4.54 -2.13 5.28
C ILE A 169 -4.99 -3.23 4.32
N ILE A 170 -4.16 -3.50 3.32
CA ILE A 170 -4.20 -4.67 2.44
C ILE A 170 -2.75 -5.05 2.11
N GLY A 171 -2.40 -6.33 2.13
CA GLY A 171 -1.07 -6.82 1.74
C GLY A 171 -0.39 -7.71 2.78
N PHE A 172 0.43 -8.63 2.27
CA PHE A 172 1.16 -9.63 3.06
C PHE A 172 2.48 -9.14 3.65
N SER A 173 2.80 -7.85 3.49
CA SER A 173 4.10 -7.30 3.87
C SER A 173 4.37 -7.40 5.38
N GLY A 174 3.36 -7.23 6.24
CA GLY A 174 3.51 -7.45 7.69
C GLY A 174 4.08 -8.84 8.02
N VAL A 175 3.57 -9.88 7.35
CA VAL A 175 4.09 -11.25 7.50
C VAL A 175 5.50 -11.41 6.91
N VAL A 176 5.80 -10.76 5.79
CA VAL A 176 7.16 -10.72 5.22
C VAL A 176 8.16 -10.13 6.22
N PHE A 177 7.80 -9.04 6.89
CA PHE A 177 8.63 -8.45 7.95
C PHE A 177 8.72 -9.37 9.18
N ALA A 178 7.70 -10.15 9.50
CA ALA A 178 7.78 -11.18 10.54
C ALA A 178 8.78 -12.29 10.17
N PHE A 179 8.78 -12.78 8.93
CA PHE A 179 9.81 -13.71 8.47
C PHE A 179 11.20 -13.09 8.58
N ALA A 180 11.36 -11.83 8.17
CA ALA A 180 12.64 -11.14 8.27
C ALA A 180 13.10 -10.95 9.71
N GLY A 181 12.23 -10.55 10.63
CA GLY A 181 12.54 -10.43 12.06
C GLY A 181 12.96 -11.75 12.69
N PHE A 182 12.22 -12.81 12.38
CA PHE A 182 12.56 -14.16 12.83
C PHE A 182 13.91 -14.62 12.28
N ALA A 183 14.15 -14.38 10.98
CA ALA A 183 15.40 -14.71 10.31
C ALA A 183 16.57 -13.87 10.83
N LEU A 184 16.41 -12.57 11.10
CA LEU A 184 17.45 -11.71 11.68
C LEU A 184 17.95 -12.24 13.01
N VAL A 185 17.05 -12.65 13.89
CA VAL A 185 17.40 -13.15 15.22
C VAL A 185 18.17 -14.48 15.16
N ASN A 186 17.91 -15.31 14.14
CA ASN A 186 18.54 -16.63 13.98
C ASN A 186 19.79 -16.60 13.07
N TYR A 187 19.76 -15.83 11.99
CA TYR A 187 20.75 -15.82 10.90
C TYR A 187 20.99 -14.39 10.33
N PRO A 188 21.49 -13.43 11.13
CA PRO A 188 21.53 -12.02 10.72
C PRO A 188 22.21 -11.75 9.38
N LEU A 189 23.36 -12.37 9.14
CA LEU A 189 24.10 -12.21 7.88
C LEU A 189 23.40 -12.88 6.71
N ALA A 190 22.81 -14.06 6.92
CA ALA A 190 22.06 -14.76 5.86
C ALA A 190 20.84 -13.93 5.46
N THR A 191 20.17 -13.24 6.39
CA THR A 191 19.06 -12.33 6.08
C THR A 191 19.53 -11.17 5.19
N VAL A 192 20.71 -10.58 5.46
CA VAL A 192 21.28 -9.51 4.60
C VAL A 192 21.68 -10.04 3.22
N VAL A 193 22.24 -11.24 3.15
CA VAL A 193 22.53 -11.90 1.86
C VAL A 193 21.22 -12.21 1.11
N ALA A 194 20.19 -12.68 1.82
CA ALA A 194 18.88 -12.95 1.24
C ALA A 194 18.26 -11.67 0.65
N LEU A 195 18.37 -10.53 1.35
CA LEU A 195 17.97 -9.23 0.80
C LEU A 195 18.60 -8.94 -0.56
N ALA A 196 19.90 -9.21 -0.72
CA ALA A 196 20.58 -9.06 -2.00
C ALA A 196 20.08 -10.08 -3.03
N ALA A 197 19.88 -11.34 -2.63
CA ALA A 197 19.34 -12.38 -3.50
C ALA A 197 17.93 -12.05 -4.03
N GLY A 198 17.04 -11.51 -3.18
CA GLY A 198 15.70 -11.09 -3.59
C GLY A 198 15.71 -9.99 -4.65
N ARG A 199 16.71 -9.09 -4.60
CA ARG A 199 16.93 -8.09 -5.67
C ARG A 199 17.36 -8.73 -6.98
N VAL A 200 18.26 -9.72 -6.93
CA VAL A 200 18.67 -10.48 -8.12
C VAL A 200 17.48 -11.19 -8.76
N VAL A 201 16.64 -11.85 -7.96
CA VAL A 201 15.40 -12.51 -8.45
C VAL A 201 14.48 -11.50 -9.13
N ARG A 202 14.28 -10.32 -8.52
CA ARG A 202 13.45 -9.26 -9.10
C ARG A 202 14.01 -8.73 -10.42
N VAL A 203 15.32 -8.49 -10.50
CA VAL A 203 15.98 -8.05 -11.74
C VAL A 203 15.84 -9.09 -12.83
N PHE A 204 16.09 -10.36 -12.52
CA PHE A 204 15.93 -11.45 -13.47
C PHE A 204 14.48 -11.57 -13.95
N TYR A 205 13.50 -11.55 -13.03
CA TYR A 205 12.09 -11.57 -13.37
C TYR A 205 11.72 -10.43 -14.32
N ASN A 206 12.13 -9.20 -13.99
CA ASN A 206 11.86 -8.03 -14.82
C ASN A 206 12.53 -8.14 -16.20
N ALA A 207 13.77 -8.64 -16.27
CA ALA A 207 14.50 -8.84 -17.52
C ALA A 207 13.88 -9.94 -18.41
N VAL A 208 13.27 -10.96 -17.82
CA VAL A 208 12.52 -11.98 -18.59
C VAL A 208 11.20 -11.41 -19.11
N GLN A 209 10.45 -10.70 -18.26
CA GLN A 209 9.14 -10.13 -18.63
C GLN A 209 9.29 -9.02 -19.67
N VAL A 210 10.19 -8.07 -19.41
CA VAL A 210 10.47 -6.89 -20.23
C VAL A 210 11.98 -6.83 -20.51
N PRO A 211 12.49 -7.60 -21.50
CA PRO A 211 13.91 -7.63 -21.84
C PRO A 211 14.45 -6.28 -22.32
N GLN A 212 13.59 -5.51 -22.99
CA GLN A 212 13.87 -4.17 -23.48
C GLN A 212 12.78 -3.23 -22.98
N LEU A 213 13.18 -2.20 -22.24
CA LEU A 213 12.29 -1.14 -21.76
C LEU A 213 12.60 0.14 -22.52
N THR A 214 11.65 0.63 -23.32
CA THR A 214 11.70 1.96 -23.92
C THR A 214 10.82 2.90 -23.11
N ALA A 215 11.40 3.97 -22.57
CA ALA A 215 10.70 4.96 -21.77
C ALA A 215 10.98 6.37 -22.30
N SER A 216 9.99 7.24 -22.21
CA SER A 216 10.09 8.67 -22.55
C SER A 216 9.44 9.50 -21.45
N GLY A 217 9.89 10.74 -21.27
CA GLY A 217 9.23 11.65 -20.33
C GLY A 217 7.78 11.90 -20.72
N HIS A 218 6.86 11.66 -19.80
CA HIS A 218 5.43 11.96 -19.95
C HIS A 218 4.89 12.55 -18.64
N PRO A 219 3.87 13.42 -18.69
CA PRO A 219 3.16 13.82 -17.48
C PRO A 219 2.62 12.58 -16.76
N ALA A 220 2.73 12.56 -15.44
CA ALA A 220 2.14 11.52 -14.59
C ALA A 220 1.74 12.15 -13.25
N TYR A 221 0.61 11.70 -12.70
CA TYR A 221 0.24 12.00 -11.32
C TYR A 221 0.93 10.99 -10.41
N VAL A 222 1.85 11.47 -9.55
CA VAL A 222 2.71 10.64 -8.73
C VAL A 222 2.58 11.05 -7.27
N THR A 223 2.24 10.09 -6.41
CA THR A 223 2.37 10.23 -4.95
C THR A 223 3.81 9.92 -4.53
N PRO A 224 4.35 10.54 -3.46
CA PRO A 224 5.66 10.17 -2.95
C PRO A 224 5.69 8.69 -2.60
N TRP A 225 6.64 7.92 -3.16
CA TRP A 225 6.71 6.46 -2.98
C TRP A 225 6.76 6.00 -1.51
N TRP A 226 7.22 6.86 -0.60
CA TRP A 226 7.29 6.59 0.83
C TRP A 226 5.95 6.81 1.54
N ALA A 227 5.02 7.56 0.95
CA ALA A 227 3.69 7.82 1.50
C ALA A 227 2.72 6.64 1.35
N ASP A 228 3.11 5.63 0.56
CA ASP A 228 2.36 4.38 0.35
C ASP A 228 2.91 3.21 1.21
N ILE A 229 3.87 3.48 2.12
CA ILE A 229 4.51 2.44 2.94
C ILE A 229 3.78 2.32 4.29
N ALA A 230 3.24 1.13 4.57
CA ALA A 230 2.65 0.79 5.86
C ALA A 230 3.70 0.52 6.96
N ILE A 231 4.47 1.55 7.34
CA ILE A 231 5.60 1.44 8.29
C ILE A 231 5.15 0.83 9.62
N GLN A 232 3.96 1.21 10.11
CA GLN A 232 3.39 0.69 11.34
C GLN A 232 3.13 -0.83 11.25
N GLY A 233 2.48 -1.30 10.17
CA GLY A 233 2.26 -2.72 9.92
C GLY A 233 3.56 -3.51 9.71
N HIS A 234 4.56 -2.92 9.05
CA HIS A 234 5.88 -3.51 8.89
C HIS A 234 6.61 -3.66 10.23
N ALA A 235 6.57 -2.63 11.09
CA ALA A 235 7.17 -2.66 12.42
C ALA A 235 6.52 -3.71 13.32
N LEU A 236 5.18 -3.77 13.34
CA LEU A 236 4.44 -4.79 14.09
C LEU A 236 4.83 -6.20 13.62
N GLY A 237 4.82 -6.44 12.32
CA GLY A 237 5.27 -7.69 11.72
C GLY A 237 6.69 -8.06 12.16
N LEU A 238 7.63 -7.12 12.05
CA LEU A 238 9.02 -7.29 12.46
C LEU A 238 9.14 -7.67 13.94
N PHE A 239 8.39 -7.01 14.84
CA PHE A 239 8.40 -7.31 16.27
C PHE A 239 7.85 -8.70 16.58
N LEU A 240 6.73 -9.10 15.97
CA LEU A 240 6.19 -10.45 16.09
C LEU A 240 7.23 -11.49 15.63
N GLY A 241 7.87 -11.24 14.50
CA GLY A 241 8.96 -12.05 13.97
C GLY A 241 10.14 -12.18 14.94
N VAL A 242 10.62 -11.06 15.48
CA VAL A 242 11.72 -11.03 16.45
C VAL A 242 11.36 -11.81 17.71
N LEU A 243 10.15 -11.65 18.25
CA LEU A 243 9.71 -12.35 19.47
C LEU A 243 9.56 -13.86 19.25
N LEU A 244 8.97 -14.28 18.13
CA LEU A 244 8.88 -15.70 17.75
C LEU A 244 10.28 -16.29 17.50
N GLY A 245 11.15 -15.54 16.82
CA GLY A 245 12.54 -15.94 16.56
C GLY A 245 13.36 -16.04 17.83
N LEU A 246 13.13 -15.15 18.79
CA LEU A 246 13.74 -15.15 20.11
C LEU A 246 13.38 -16.43 20.86
N ALA A 247 12.10 -16.84 20.86
CA ALA A 247 11.67 -18.09 21.50
C ALA A 247 12.48 -19.29 20.98
N VAL A 248 12.72 -19.35 19.67
CA VAL A 248 13.51 -20.42 19.02
C VAL A 248 15.01 -20.30 19.28
N VAL A 249 15.59 -19.10 19.27
CA VAL A 249 17.02 -18.91 19.58
C VAL A 249 17.31 -19.24 21.05
N ARG A 250 16.35 -18.96 21.95
CA ARG A 250 16.50 -19.18 23.38
C ARG A 250 16.26 -20.62 23.82
N SER A 251 15.54 -21.42 23.03
CA SER A 251 15.45 -22.86 23.28
C SER A 251 16.74 -23.63 22.90
N ARG A 252 17.71 -22.95 22.26
CA ARG A 252 19.00 -23.52 21.86
C ARG A 252 20.13 -23.17 22.83
N PRO A 253 21.23 -23.95 22.82
CA PRO A 253 22.43 -23.64 23.59
C PRO A 253 22.94 -22.23 23.32
N ARG A 254 23.51 -21.59 24.34
CA ARG A 254 23.99 -20.21 24.29
C ARG A 254 25.03 -19.96 23.18
N THR A 255 25.83 -20.99 22.85
CA THR A 255 26.83 -20.98 21.77
C THR A 255 26.22 -20.87 20.38
N ALA A 256 24.94 -21.19 20.21
CA ALA A 256 24.21 -21.08 18.95
C ALA A 256 23.61 -19.67 18.71
N ARG A 257 23.73 -18.74 19.67
CA ARG A 257 23.23 -17.37 19.53
C ARG A 257 24.16 -16.55 18.62
N PRO A 258 23.63 -15.63 17.79
CA PRO A 258 24.46 -14.77 16.95
C PRO A 258 25.29 -13.78 17.80
N SER A 259 26.41 -13.32 17.26
CA SER A 259 27.19 -12.25 17.89
C SER A 259 26.44 -10.92 17.86
N ALA A 260 26.67 -10.08 18.87
CA ALA A 260 26.02 -8.77 18.97
C ALA A 260 26.29 -7.89 17.74
N ALA A 261 27.53 -7.83 17.28
CA ALA A 261 27.91 -7.05 16.10
C ALA A 261 27.17 -7.49 14.82
N ARG A 262 27.04 -8.81 14.59
CA ARG A 262 26.32 -9.34 13.42
C ARG A 262 24.83 -9.06 13.49
N LEU A 263 24.24 -9.18 14.67
CA LEU A 263 22.82 -8.92 14.87
C LEU A 263 22.49 -7.42 14.73
N TRP A 264 23.31 -6.55 15.32
CA TRP A 264 23.15 -5.10 15.21
C TRP A 264 23.31 -4.64 13.76
N ALA A 265 24.40 -5.04 13.10
CA ALA A 265 24.65 -4.69 11.70
C ALA A 265 23.58 -5.26 10.77
N GLY A 266 23.17 -6.52 10.98
CA GLY A 266 22.12 -7.15 10.19
C GLY A 266 20.77 -6.44 10.33
N THR A 267 20.38 -6.08 11.56
CA THR A 267 19.12 -5.36 11.83
C THR A 267 19.16 -3.95 11.26
N LEU A 268 20.28 -3.23 11.42
CA LEU A 268 20.47 -1.89 10.87
C LEU A 268 20.41 -1.90 9.34
N LEU A 269 21.21 -2.75 8.69
CA LEU A 269 21.24 -2.86 7.22
C LEU A 269 19.88 -3.26 6.68
N PHE A 270 19.20 -4.21 7.33
CA PHE A 270 17.83 -4.58 6.97
C PHE A 270 16.87 -3.39 7.08
N GLY A 271 16.84 -2.71 8.24
CA GLY A 271 15.92 -1.61 8.50
C GLY A 271 16.11 -0.45 7.54
N ILE A 272 17.36 -0.07 7.24
CA ILE A 272 17.66 0.98 6.26
C ILE A 272 17.22 0.56 4.86
N GLN A 273 17.54 -0.68 4.46
CA GLN A 273 17.26 -1.19 3.12
C GLN A 273 15.77 -1.39 2.84
N GLN A 274 14.99 -1.71 3.88
CA GLN A 274 13.54 -1.87 3.80
C GLN A 274 12.78 -0.58 4.14
N SER A 275 13.45 0.57 4.10
CA SER A 275 12.85 1.89 4.30
C SER A 275 12.12 2.07 5.64
N MET A 276 12.53 1.35 6.70
CA MET A 276 11.96 1.52 8.04
C MET A 276 12.19 2.92 8.63
N TRP A 277 13.11 3.69 8.04
CA TRP A 277 13.39 5.08 8.39
C TRP A 277 12.39 6.07 7.77
N ALA A 278 11.51 5.66 6.86
CA ALA A 278 10.69 6.57 6.07
C ALA A 278 9.48 7.15 6.83
N VAL A 279 9.64 7.50 8.12
CA VAL A 279 8.57 8.00 8.99
C VAL A 279 7.98 9.28 8.43
N TYR A 280 6.67 9.29 8.16
CA TYR A 280 5.99 10.41 7.51
C TYR A 280 4.64 10.72 8.17
N TRP A 281 4.12 11.90 7.85
CA TRP A 281 2.78 12.35 8.24
C TRP A 281 2.03 12.98 7.06
N TYR A 282 0.70 12.90 7.08
CA TYR A 282 -0.20 13.48 6.08
C TYR A 282 -0.76 14.81 6.57
N ARG A 283 -0.55 15.89 5.81
CA ARG A 283 -0.94 17.27 6.19
C ARG A 283 -2.26 17.74 5.56
N GLY A 284 -3.02 16.83 4.96
CA GLY A 284 -4.20 17.19 4.17
C GLY A 284 -3.86 17.59 2.73
N GLY A 285 -4.89 17.66 1.89
CA GLY A 285 -4.76 18.18 0.51
C GLY A 285 -3.61 17.59 -0.31
N GLU A 286 -3.41 16.27 -0.25
CA GLU A 286 -2.36 15.55 -1.00
C GLU A 286 -0.91 15.96 -0.59
N THR A 287 -0.73 16.58 0.58
CA THR A 287 0.56 17.05 1.10
C THR A 287 1.09 16.14 2.20
N TYR A 288 2.40 15.86 2.17
CA TYR A 288 3.07 14.93 3.08
C TYR A 288 4.39 15.51 3.59
N VAL A 289 4.77 15.13 4.81
CA VAL A 289 6.08 15.47 5.42
C VAL A 289 6.83 14.20 5.81
N LEU A 290 8.15 14.17 5.58
CA LEU A 290 9.02 13.01 5.84
C LEU A 290 10.11 13.34 6.87
N TYR A 291 10.06 12.70 8.03
CA TYR A 291 10.97 12.92 9.16
C TYR A 291 12.19 11.98 9.12
N ARG A 292 13.08 12.21 8.14
CA ARG A 292 14.22 11.32 7.86
C ARG A 292 15.14 11.06 9.05
N ALA A 293 15.54 12.13 9.76
CA ALA A 293 16.49 12.03 10.86
C ALA A 293 15.91 11.21 12.03
N VAL A 294 14.65 11.47 12.39
CA VAL A 294 13.91 10.72 13.41
C VAL A 294 13.84 9.25 13.01
N GLY A 295 13.45 8.96 11.76
CA GLY A 295 13.38 7.60 11.27
C GLY A 295 14.71 6.84 11.32
N VAL A 296 15.83 7.46 10.92
CA VAL A 296 17.16 6.83 11.01
C VAL A 296 17.55 6.55 12.47
N ALA A 297 17.29 7.50 13.38
CA ALA A 297 17.52 7.31 14.81
C ALA A 297 16.68 6.14 15.37
N LEU A 298 15.43 6.00 14.96
CA LEU A 298 14.56 4.88 15.34
C LEU A 298 15.09 3.53 14.83
N VAL A 299 15.65 3.45 13.62
CA VAL A 299 16.28 2.22 13.13
C VAL A 299 17.53 1.85 13.95
N LEU A 300 18.34 2.83 14.36
CA LEU A 300 19.49 2.60 15.24
C LEU A 300 19.05 2.11 16.64
N ALA A 301 18.01 2.73 17.20
CA ALA A 301 17.43 2.29 18.47
C ALA A 301 16.88 0.86 18.36
N LEU A 302 16.14 0.55 17.29
CA LEU A 302 15.63 -0.77 16.99
C LEU A 302 16.74 -1.82 16.91
N ALA A 303 17.79 -1.57 16.13
CA ALA A 303 18.94 -2.47 16.01
C ALA A 303 19.59 -2.74 17.37
N THR A 304 19.66 -1.73 18.23
CA THR A 304 20.20 -1.82 19.59
C THR A 304 19.30 -2.66 20.50
N VAL A 305 18.00 -2.40 20.51
CA VAL A 305 17.02 -3.14 21.33
C VAL A 305 16.94 -4.61 20.91
N VAL A 306 16.90 -4.92 19.61
CA VAL A 306 16.90 -6.31 19.10
C VAL A 306 18.19 -7.02 19.52
N THR A 307 19.34 -6.35 19.38
CA THR A 307 20.64 -6.91 19.77
C THR A 307 20.69 -7.22 21.25
N PHE A 308 20.30 -6.26 22.09
CA PHE A 308 20.22 -6.43 23.53
C PHE A 308 19.29 -7.58 23.89
N THR A 309 18.07 -7.60 23.33
CA THR A 309 17.06 -8.63 23.61
C THR A 309 17.57 -10.04 23.35
N VAL A 310 18.29 -10.26 22.25
CA VAL A 310 18.77 -11.61 21.89
C VAL A 310 20.02 -12.02 22.66
N VAL A 311 21.00 -11.11 22.81
CA VAL A 311 22.33 -11.43 23.33
C VAL A 311 22.43 -11.31 24.86
N ALA A 312 21.57 -10.51 25.50
CA ALA A 312 21.61 -10.25 26.94
C ALA A 312 21.61 -11.54 27.78
N SER A 313 22.24 -11.45 28.95
CA SER A 313 22.39 -12.59 29.85
C SER A 313 21.14 -12.96 30.62
N ASP A 314 21.15 -14.17 31.16
CA ASP A 314 20.08 -14.72 31.98
C ASP A 314 20.16 -14.24 33.44
N ARG A 315 21.08 -13.30 33.74
CA ARG A 315 21.19 -12.69 35.06
C ARG A 315 19.90 -11.94 35.37
N ILE A 316 19.42 -12.12 36.59
CA ILE A 316 18.26 -11.41 37.13
C ILE A 316 18.67 -9.97 37.43
N ILE A 317 17.79 -9.04 37.12
CA ILE A 317 17.84 -7.62 37.47
C ILE A 317 16.55 -7.26 38.21
N PHE A 318 16.58 -6.14 38.95
CA PHE A 318 15.45 -5.66 39.76
C PHE A 318 14.97 -6.68 40.81
N ALA A 319 15.84 -7.58 41.25
CA ALA A 319 15.51 -8.57 42.28
C ALA A 319 15.16 -7.92 43.63
N ASP A 320 15.75 -6.76 43.92
CA ASP A 320 15.56 -6.03 45.18
C ASP A 320 14.49 -4.92 45.08
N LEU A 321 13.80 -4.79 43.94
CA LEU A 321 12.77 -3.78 43.71
C LEU A 321 11.39 -4.34 44.07
N PHE A 322 10.60 -3.59 44.86
CA PHE A 322 9.24 -3.96 45.29
C PHE A 322 9.14 -5.40 45.84
N ASP A 323 9.98 -5.74 46.83
CA ASP A 323 10.03 -7.08 47.49
C ASP A 323 10.16 -8.26 46.50
N GLY A 324 10.84 -8.05 45.37
CA GLY A 324 11.08 -9.10 44.37
C GLY A 324 9.93 -9.33 43.38
N ALA A 325 8.86 -8.53 43.45
CA ALA A 325 7.72 -8.62 42.55
C ALA A 325 8.09 -8.41 41.06
N PHE A 326 9.20 -7.73 40.77
CA PHE A 326 9.66 -7.43 39.41
C PHE A 326 11.01 -8.07 39.05
N SER A 327 11.30 -9.26 39.59
CA SER A 327 12.50 -10.01 39.19
C SER A 327 12.43 -10.44 37.72
N LEU A 328 13.27 -9.84 36.88
CA LEU A 328 13.32 -10.09 35.43
C LEU A 328 14.74 -10.46 35.01
N ARG A 329 14.89 -11.40 34.08
CA ARG A 329 16.16 -11.64 33.38
C ARG A 329 16.44 -10.47 32.44
N LYS A 330 17.70 -10.05 32.30
CA LYS A 330 18.07 -8.86 31.47
C LYS A 330 17.43 -8.84 30.08
N TRP A 331 17.33 -10.00 29.42
CA TRP A 331 16.73 -10.09 28.10
C TRP A 331 15.21 -9.86 28.08
N GLN A 332 14.51 -10.18 29.16
CA GLN A 332 13.07 -9.96 29.29
C GLN A 332 12.76 -8.48 29.30
N ALA A 333 13.67 -7.62 29.81
CA ALA A 333 13.52 -6.17 29.68
C ALA A 333 13.52 -5.71 28.22
N GLY A 334 14.40 -6.28 27.38
CA GLY A 334 14.41 -6.01 25.94
C GLY A 334 13.15 -6.51 25.23
N ALA A 335 12.70 -7.73 25.55
CA ALA A 335 11.45 -8.27 25.01
C ALA A 335 10.23 -7.46 25.45
N ALA A 336 10.18 -7.05 26.72
CA ALA A 336 9.14 -6.17 27.26
C ALA A 336 9.15 -4.82 26.56
N CYS A 337 10.34 -4.22 26.32
CA CYS A 337 10.46 -3.00 25.53
C CYS A 337 9.87 -3.17 24.12
N LEU A 338 10.19 -4.26 23.41
CA LEU A 338 9.60 -4.55 22.09
C LEU A 338 8.09 -4.70 22.15
N VAL A 339 7.55 -5.42 23.15
CA VAL A 339 6.10 -5.59 23.34
C VAL A 339 5.42 -4.25 23.65
N LEU A 340 6.01 -3.43 24.52
CA LEU A 340 5.48 -2.11 24.85
C LEU A 340 5.51 -1.17 23.65
N VAL A 341 6.58 -1.17 22.86
CA VAL A 341 6.65 -0.38 21.62
C VAL A 341 5.65 -0.89 20.60
N ALA A 342 5.52 -2.21 20.42
CA ALA A 342 4.50 -2.81 19.55
C ALA A 342 3.08 -2.40 19.97
N ALA A 343 2.80 -2.43 21.28
CA ALA A 343 1.53 -1.99 21.84
C ALA A 343 1.31 -0.47 21.66
N ALA A 344 2.34 0.36 21.80
CA ALA A 344 2.23 1.80 21.60
C ALA A 344 1.93 2.17 20.14
N ILE A 345 2.57 1.52 19.16
CA ILE A 345 2.32 1.79 17.73
C ILE A 345 1.04 1.15 17.19
N SER A 346 0.54 0.10 17.85
CA SER A 346 -0.63 -0.67 17.41
C SER A 346 -1.89 -0.36 18.22
N GLY A 347 -1.73 0.13 19.44
CA GLY A 347 -2.82 0.48 20.34
C GLY A 347 -3.82 1.45 19.71
N PRO A 348 -3.38 2.54 19.05
CA PRO A 348 -4.29 3.46 18.35
C PRO A 348 -5.12 2.81 17.24
N ALA A 349 -4.70 1.65 16.70
CA ALA A 349 -5.49 0.91 15.72
C ALA A 349 -6.75 0.28 16.33
N VAL A 350 -6.75 -0.06 17.63
CA VAL A 350 -7.91 -0.68 18.28
C VAL A 350 -9.15 0.23 18.26
N PRO A 351 -9.10 1.47 18.80
CA PRO A 351 -10.26 2.34 18.75
C PRO A 351 -10.58 2.78 17.31
N TYR A 352 -9.58 2.93 16.43
CA TYR A 352 -9.80 3.20 15.01
C TYR A 352 -10.65 2.10 14.32
N ASN A 353 -10.30 0.83 14.53
CA ASN A 353 -11.03 -0.30 13.94
C ASN A 353 -12.36 -0.60 14.65
N LEU A 354 -12.61 -0.05 15.84
CA LEU A 354 -13.91 -0.06 16.50
C LEU A 354 -14.86 1.02 15.96
N TYR A 355 -14.38 1.89 15.08
CA TYR A 355 -15.23 2.88 14.42
C TYR A 355 -15.77 2.31 13.10
N THR A 356 -16.97 2.75 12.74
CA THR A 356 -17.62 2.44 11.46
C THR A 356 -17.93 3.75 10.74
N ALA A 357 -18.08 3.71 9.42
CA ALA A 357 -18.46 4.88 8.64
C ALA A 357 -19.70 5.57 9.24
N ASP A 358 -19.62 6.91 9.36
CA ASP A 358 -20.69 7.77 9.89
C ASP A 358 -22.04 7.52 9.18
N ASP A 359 -23.13 7.57 9.95
CA ASP A 359 -24.51 7.40 9.49
C ASP A 359 -25.11 8.69 8.91
N GLY A 360 -24.43 9.84 9.07
CA GLY A 360 -24.81 11.10 8.44
C GLY A 360 -24.86 11.03 6.90
N GLU A 361 -25.65 11.90 6.27
CA GLU A 361 -25.75 11.95 4.79
C GLU A 361 -24.40 12.29 4.15
N LEU A 362 -24.06 11.59 3.05
CA LEU A 362 -22.91 11.98 2.25
C LEU A 362 -23.15 13.34 1.60
N PRO A 363 -22.12 14.20 1.49
CA PRO A 363 -22.26 15.47 0.82
C PRO A 363 -22.50 15.28 -0.68
N GLY A 364 -23.57 15.91 -1.17
CA GLY A 364 -23.92 15.93 -2.59
C GLY A 364 -24.75 14.72 -3.04
N GLU A 365 -25.03 14.67 -4.34
CA GLU A 365 -25.77 13.58 -4.95
C GLU A 365 -24.89 12.33 -5.07
N GLU A 366 -25.48 11.15 -4.90
CA GLU A 366 -24.75 9.89 -4.91
C GLU A 366 -25.21 8.93 -6.01
N MET A 367 -24.35 7.94 -6.27
CA MET A 367 -24.62 6.78 -7.11
C MET A 367 -24.45 5.52 -6.27
N THR A 368 -25.55 4.79 -6.09
CA THR A 368 -25.59 3.56 -5.31
C THR A 368 -25.38 2.33 -6.19
N VAL A 369 -24.46 1.45 -5.79
CA VAL A 369 -24.20 0.15 -6.40
C VAL A 369 -24.26 -0.91 -5.30
N ARG A 370 -25.41 -1.56 -5.16
CA ARG A 370 -25.72 -2.45 -4.02
C ARG A 370 -25.56 -1.72 -2.69
N ASP A 371 -24.61 -2.15 -1.84
CA ASP A 371 -24.31 -1.56 -0.54
C ASP A 371 -23.27 -0.41 -0.60
N TYR A 372 -22.76 -0.10 -1.79
CA TYR A 372 -21.79 0.98 -2.00
C TYR A 372 -22.47 2.27 -2.44
N GLU A 373 -22.13 3.35 -1.78
CA GLU A 373 -22.49 4.71 -2.17
C GLU A 373 -21.23 5.41 -2.67
N VAL A 374 -21.31 5.97 -3.88
CA VAL A 374 -20.22 6.70 -4.51
C VAL A 374 -20.67 8.14 -4.74
N THR A 375 -19.88 9.10 -4.26
CA THR A 375 -20.13 10.54 -4.45
C THR A 375 -18.82 11.27 -4.77
N TYR A 376 -18.90 12.58 -5.05
CA TYR A 376 -17.74 13.45 -5.09
C TYR A 376 -17.95 14.63 -4.15
N ALA A 377 -16.97 14.89 -3.28
CA ALA A 377 -17.01 16.04 -2.39
C ALA A 377 -15.63 16.66 -2.17
N GLU A 378 -15.64 17.91 -1.70
CA GLU A 378 -14.42 18.68 -1.47
C GLU A 378 -14.40 19.25 -0.06
N ASN A 379 -13.21 19.33 0.52
CA ASN A 379 -12.94 19.83 1.87
C ASN A 379 -13.78 19.15 2.96
N VAL A 380 -14.04 17.84 2.81
CA VAL A 380 -14.79 17.06 3.79
C VAL A 380 -13.85 16.39 4.77
N SER A 381 -14.26 16.32 6.04
CA SER A 381 -13.55 15.53 7.04
C SER A 381 -13.57 14.06 6.64
N ASN A 382 -12.46 13.37 6.88
CA ASN A 382 -12.40 11.95 6.59
C ASN A 382 -13.31 11.17 7.56
N GLY A 383 -14.33 10.50 7.02
CA GLY A 383 -15.35 9.79 7.78
C GLY A 383 -14.85 8.61 8.61
N MET A 384 -13.57 8.21 8.52
CA MET A 384 -12.94 7.24 9.44
C MET A 384 -12.03 7.90 10.49
N THR A 385 -11.56 9.14 10.28
CA THR A 385 -10.59 9.81 11.17
C THR A 385 -11.16 11.03 11.88
N ALA A 386 -12.37 11.47 11.57
CA ALA A 386 -13.01 12.66 12.15
C ALA A 386 -13.16 12.60 13.69
N VAL A 387 -13.07 11.42 14.30
CA VAL A 387 -13.23 11.22 15.75
C VAL A 387 -11.90 11.03 16.50
N PHE A 388 -10.82 10.67 15.80
CA PHE A 388 -9.50 10.45 16.42
C PHE A 388 -8.54 11.54 15.98
N ASP A 389 -8.53 12.64 16.72
CA ASP A 389 -7.49 13.67 16.62
C ASP A 389 -6.27 13.21 17.41
N VAL A 390 -5.24 12.78 16.70
CA VAL A 390 -3.93 12.45 17.25
C VAL A 390 -3.00 13.57 16.85
N GLU A 391 -2.67 14.42 17.82
CA GLU A 391 -1.64 15.43 17.66
C GLU A 391 -0.26 14.83 17.94
N ALA A 392 0.62 14.84 16.94
CA ALA A 392 2.02 14.43 17.10
C ALA A 392 2.94 15.34 16.27
N PHE A 393 4.05 15.77 16.85
CA PHE A 393 5.04 16.63 16.16
C PHE A 393 4.45 17.94 15.60
N GLY A 394 3.36 18.45 16.18
CA GLY A 394 2.63 19.63 15.70
C GLY A 394 1.72 19.37 14.51
N GLU A 395 1.45 18.10 14.19
CA GLU A 395 0.56 17.68 13.11
C GLU A 395 -0.68 16.98 13.68
N SER A 396 -1.84 17.19 13.05
CA SER A 396 -3.12 16.58 13.41
C SER A 396 -3.54 15.54 12.36
N THR A 397 -4.33 14.54 12.78
CA THR A 397 -5.03 13.59 11.91
C THR A 397 -6.39 14.10 11.43
N ALA A 398 -6.88 15.23 11.97
CA ALA A 398 -8.12 15.90 11.56
C ALA A 398 -7.88 16.73 10.29
N VAL A 399 -7.70 16.02 9.18
CA VAL A 399 -7.44 16.60 7.85
C VAL A 399 -8.65 16.44 6.94
N THR A 400 -8.91 17.45 6.12
CA THR A 400 -9.92 17.36 5.08
C THR A 400 -9.37 16.71 3.82
N THR A 401 -10.26 16.07 3.07
CA THR A 401 -9.97 15.43 1.79
C THR A 401 -10.95 15.91 0.72
N SER A 402 -10.54 15.78 -0.53
CA SER A 402 -11.34 16.15 -1.70
C SER A 402 -11.18 15.10 -2.79
N GLY A 403 -12.29 14.63 -3.35
CA GLY A 403 -12.26 13.62 -4.40
C GLY A 403 -13.52 12.77 -4.46
N VAL A 404 -13.41 11.64 -5.16
CA VAL A 404 -14.46 10.61 -5.23
C VAL A 404 -14.44 9.80 -3.95
N ILE A 405 -15.55 9.81 -3.22
CA ILE A 405 -15.74 9.12 -1.95
C ILE A 405 -16.50 7.84 -2.22
N VAL A 406 -16.07 6.75 -1.58
CA VAL A 406 -16.79 5.48 -1.56
C VAL A 406 -17.11 5.16 -0.11
N ARG A 407 -18.39 4.91 0.16
CA ARG A 407 -18.90 4.46 1.46
C ARG A 407 -19.61 3.11 1.30
N SER A 408 -19.54 2.29 2.34
CA SER A 408 -20.45 1.16 2.58
C SER A 408 -20.58 1.02 4.09
N GLN A 409 -21.77 1.30 4.62
CA GLN A 409 -22.04 1.21 6.06
C GLN A 409 -21.94 -0.25 6.54
N GLU A 410 -22.51 -1.19 5.77
CA GLU A 410 -22.46 -2.63 6.08
C GLU A 410 -21.04 -3.17 6.21
N ARG A 411 -20.09 -2.58 5.47
CA ARG A 411 -18.69 -3.01 5.45
C ARG A 411 -17.76 -2.12 6.28
N GLY A 412 -18.30 -1.07 6.91
CA GLY A 412 -17.52 -0.05 7.61
C GLY A 412 -16.53 0.68 6.69
N ILE A 413 -16.83 0.81 5.40
CA ILE A 413 -15.95 1.43 4.42
C ILE A 413 -16.27 2.91 4.34
N TRP A 414 -15.24 3.74 4.45
CA TRP A 414 -15.26 5.13 4.00
C TRP A 414 -13.87 5.51 3.49
N THR A 415 -13.77 5.99 2.25
CA THR A 415 -12.48 6.38 1.68
C THR A 415 -12.62 7.34 0.52
N THR A 416 -11.63 8.21 0.35
CA THR A 416 -11.40 8.91 -0.92
C THR A 416 -10.73 7.94 -1.89
N ALA A 417 -11.53 7.27 -2.71
CA ALA A 417 -11.04 6.27 -3.68
C ALA A 417 -10.23 6.90 -4.82
N VAL A 418 -10.58 8.13 -5.22
CA VAL A 418 -9.85 8.91 -6.22
C VAL A 418 -9.73 10.33 -5.72
N SER A 419 -8.51 10.85 -5.59
CA SER A 419 -8.31 12.22 -5.13
C SER A 419 -8.69 13.25 -6.21
N LYS A 420 -9.03 14.48 -5.78
CA LYS A 420 -9.33 15.60 -6.68
C LYS A 420 -8.20 15.86 -7.66
N GLY A 421 -6.93 15.84 -7.21
CA GLY A 421 -5.78 16.04 -8.08
C GLY A 421 -5.63 14.93 -9.13
N ARG A 422 -5.85 13.67 -8.73
CA ARG A 422 -5.83 12.53 -9.65
C ARG A 422 -6.92 12.64 -10.71
N LEU A 423 -8.16 12.96 -10.30
CA LEU A 423 -9.27 13.13 -11.24
C LEU A 423 -9.08 14.36 -12.15
N ALA A 424 -8.52 15.44 -11.64
CA ALA A 424 -8.17 16.63 -12.44
C ALA A 424 -7.06 16.35 -13.46
N PHE A 425 -6.21 15.36 -13.21
CA PHE A 425 -5.15 14.95 -14.13
C PHE A 425 -5.66 13.96 -15.20
N ASP A 426 -6.32 12.87 -14.80
CA ASP A 426 -6.78 11.80 -15.71
C ASP A 426 -8.10 12.15 -16.43
N GLY A 427 -8.94 13.01 -15.84
CA GLY A 427 -10.25 13.39 -16.37
C GLY A 427 -11.32 12.30 -16.26
N GLN A 428 -10.96 11.03 -16.36
CA GLN A 428 -11.83 9.89 -16.11
C GLN A 428 -11.08 8.80 -15.36
N VAL A 429 -11.62 8.38 -14.21
CA VAL A 429 -11.01 7.35 -13.37
C VAL A 429 -12.05 6.28 -13.01
N PRO A 430 -11.75 4.98 -13.22
CA PRO A 430 -12.62 3.90 -12.77
C PRO A 430 -12.50 3.69 -11.25
N VAL A 431 -13.64 3.60 -10.57
CA VAL A 431 -13.77 3.23 -9.17
C VAL A 431 -14.35 1.83 -9.10
N LEU A 432 -13.54 0.88 -8.65
CA LEU A 432 -13.91 -0.53 -8.58
C LEU A 432 -14.52 -0.84 -7.22
N VAL A 433 -15.79 -1.25 -7.21
CA VAL A 433 -16.50 -1.79 -6.03
C VAL A 433 -16.78 -3.28 -6.25
N GLY A 434 -17.05 -4.01 -5.17
CA GLY A 434 -17.25 -5.46 -5.29
C GLY A 434 -17.30 -6.21 -3.97
N GLY A 435 -17.25 -7.52 -4.05
CA GLY A 435 -17.20 -8.44 -2.92
C GLY A 435 -16.78 -9.83 -3.37
N PRO A 436 -16.86 -10.84 -2.49
CA PRO A 436 -16.61 -12.22 -2.89
C PRO A 436 -17.48 -12.62 -4.09
N GLY A 437 -16.84 -12.96 -5.21
CA GLY A 437 -17.50 -13.46 -6.42
C GLY A 437 -18.14 -12.42 -7.34
N TRP A 438 -18.05 -11.11 -7.04
CA TRP A 438 -18.64 -10.07 -7.91
C TRP A 438 -17.84 -8.77 -7.92
N ARG A 439 -18.00 -7.98 -8.99
CA ARG A 439 -17.33 -6.70 -9.19
C ARG A 439 -18.18 -5.78 -10.06
N GLU A 440 -18.14 -4.49 -9.77
CA GLU A 440 -18.79 -3.44 -10.57
C GLU A 440 -17.88 -2.23 -10.70
N THR A 441 -17.98 -1.47 -11.79
CA THR A 441 -17.13 -0.30 -12.02
C THR A 441 -17.97 0.95 -12.18
N VAL A 442 -17.77 1.92 -11.29
CA VAL A 442 -18.31 3.27 -11.40
C VAL A 442 -17.24 4.15 -12.04
N PHE A 443 -17.56 4.85 -13.12
CA PHE A 443 -16.62 5.81 -13.72
C PHE A 443 -16.89 7.21 -13.19
N ALA A 444 -15.88 7.81 -12.56
CA ALA A 444 -15.88 9.22 -12.23
C ALA A 444 -15.27 10.01 -13.38
N VAL A 445 -16.01 10.99 -13.90
CA VAL A 445 -15.63 11.82 -15.05
C VAL A 445 -15.66 13.27 -14.63
N ARG A 446 -14.59 13.99 -14.89
CA ARG A 446 -14.49 15.43 -14.72
C ARG A 446 -14.48 16.10 -16.09
N ASP A 447 -15.32 17.11 -16.25
CA ASP A 447 -15.17 18.10 -17.30
C ASP A 447 -15.12 19.51 -16.72
N GLY A 448 -14.35 20.40 -17.33
CA GLY A 448 -14.15 21.73 -16.79
C GLY A 448 -13.64 22.77 -17.79
N TRP A 449 -13.64 24.02 -17.35
CA TRP A 449 -13.16 25.20 -18.05
C TRP A 449 -12.21 26.00 -17.16
N VAL A 450 -11.06 26.36 -17.72
CA VAL A 450 -10.07 27.23 -17.12
C VAL A 450 -10.20 28.61 -17.75
N THR A 451 -10.49 29.64 -16.96
CA THR A 451 -10.57 31.00 -17.46
C THR A 451 -9.18 31.63 -17.60
N THR A 452 -9.03 32.56 -18.55
CA THR A 452 -7.78 33.28 -18.77
C THR A 452 -7.54 34.23 -17.60
N GLY A 453 -6.39 34.08 -16.92
CA GLY A 453 -6.02 34.92 -15.78
C GLY A 453 -6.94 34.79 -14.56
N GLY A 454 -7.70 33.69 -14.47
CA GLY A 454 -8.63 33.44 -13.37
C GLY A 454 -8.56 32.01 -12.84
N ASN A 455 -9.67 31.52 -12.29
CA ASN A 455 -9.81 30.20 -11.69
C ASN A 455 -10.40 29.15 -12.67
N THR A 456 -10.80 28.00 -12.14
CA THR A 456 -11.36 26.87 -12.91
C THR A 456 -12.71 26.48 -12.35
N THR A 457 -13.68 26.21 -13.23
CA THR A 457 -14.98 25.66 -12.87
C THR A 457 -15.16 24.33 -13.61
N TYR A 458 -15.83 23.38 -12.98
CA TYR A 458 -15.94 22.01 -13.49
C TYR A 458 -17.14 21.30 -12.89
N ARG A 459 -17.45 20.15 -13.48
CA ARG A 459 -18.48 19.23 -13.02
C ARG A 459 -17.84 17.86 -12.84
N VAL A 460 -18.37 17.11 -11.89
CA VAL A 460 -18.04 15.69 -11.74
C VAL A 460 -19.29 14.88 -11.98
N LEU A 461 -19.16 13.88 -12.85
CA LEU A 461 -20.19 12.93 -13.20
C LEU A 461 -19.78 11.55 -12.71
N LEU A 462 -20.72 10.80 -12.16
CA LEU A 462 -20.59 9.38 -11.92
C LEU A 462 -21.42 8.62 -12.95
N SER A 463 -20.90 7.50 -13.44
CA SER A 463 -21.60 6.64 -14.40
C SER A 463 -21.42 5.15 -14.09
N HIS A 464 -22.53 4.41 -14.18
CA HIS A 464 -22.65 2.96 -13.96
C HIS A 464 -23.89 2.45 -14.71
N ASP A 465 -23.80 1.28 -15.36
CA ASP A 465 -24.90 0.63 -16.12
C ASP A 465 -25.73 1.59 -16.99
N GLU A 466 -25.05 2.32 -17.89
CA GLU A 466 -25.63 3.30 -18.82
C GLU A 466 -26.31 4.52 -18.17
N ARG A 467 -26.37 4.58 -16.84
CA ARG A 467 -26.83 5.74 -16.09
C ARG A 467 -25.66 6.65 -15.79
N ALA A 468 -25.83 7.94 -16.00
CA ALA A 468 -24.86 8.96 -15.64
C ALA A 468 -25.55 10.10 -14.88
N ARG A 469 -24.88 10.62 -13.85
CA ARG A 469 -25.40 11.70 -13.02
C ARG A 469 -24.30 12.69 -12.68
N VAL A 470 -24.60 13.98 -12.77
CA VAL A 470 -23.72 15.03 -12.22
C VAL A 470 -23.90 15.03 -10.70
N VAL A 471 -22.80 14.79 -9.99
CA VAL A 471 -22.79 14.71 -8.52
C VAL A 471 -22.19 15.95 -7.86
N TYR A 472 -21.45 16.75 -8.64
CA TYR A 472 -20.79 17.95 -8.13
C TYR A 472 -20.64 19.02 -9.22
N THR A 473 -20.82 20.28 -8.84
CA THR A 473 -20.56 21.48 -9.65
C THR A 473 -19.68 22.44 -8.84
N ALA A 474 -18.52 22.80 -9.39
CA ALA A 474 -17.63 23.75 -8.75
C ALA A 474 -18.12 25.19 -8.88
N GLU A 475 -17.64 26.06 -8.00
CA GLU A 475 -17.91 27.50 -8.02
C GLU A 475 -17.66 28.14 -9.41
N PRO A 476 -18.37 29.24 -9.74
CA PRO A 476 -18.16 29.96 -10.99
C PRO A 476 -16.71 30.40 -11.18
N ALA A 477 -16.20 30.24 -12.39
CA ALA A 477 -14.88 30.70 -12.78
C ALA A 477 -14.95 32.07 -13.45
N ARG A 478 -14.29 33.09 -12.87
CA ARG A 478 -14.25 34.44 -13.43
C ARG A 478 -13.02 34.61 -14.30
N ALA A 479 -13.17 35.21 -15.48
CA ALA A 479 -12.04 35.60 -16.32
C ALA A 479 -11.39 36.86 -15.75
N GLY A 480 -10.05 36.90 -15.78
CA GLY A 480 -9.28 38.08 -15.36
C GLY A 480 -9.55 39.32 -16.23
N PRO A 481 -9.61 39.18 -17.58
CA PRO A 481 -9.94 40.30 -18.46
C PRO A 481 -11.35 40.85 -18.25
N VAL A 482 -11.47 42.17 -18.29
CA VAL A 482 -12.73 42.93 -18.34
C VAL A 482 -12.91 43.48 -19.75
N VAL A 483 -14.03 43.19 -20.41
CA VAL A 483 -14.24 43.55 -21.82
C VAL A 483 -15.43 44.50 -21.95
N GLY A 484 -15.18 45.71 -22.49
CA GLY A 484 -16.23 46.74 -22.59
C GLY A 484 -16.86 47.08 -21.23
N GLY A 485 -16.08 47.07 -20.15
CA GLY A 485 -16.55 47.33 -18.77
C GLY A 485 -17.36 46.19 -18.15
N ARG A 486 -17.33 44.97 -18.73
CA ARG A 486 -18.06 43.79 -18.24
C ARG A 486 -17.14 42.71 -17.71
N ASN A 487 -17.54 42.11 -16.60
CA ASN A 487 -16.94 40.90 -16.07
C ASN A 487 -17.58 39.68 -16.70
N ILE A 488 -16.76 38.69 -17.04
CA ILE A 488 -17.22 37.45 -17.65
C ILE A 488 -16.88 36.30 -16.69
N SER A 489 -17.87 35.47 -16.37
CA SER A 489 -17.66 34.21 -15.66
C SER A 489 -18.32 33.04 -16.39
N ILE A 490 -17.80 31.84 -16.13
CA ILE A 490 -18.39 30.57 -16.54
C ILE A 490 -18.88 29.88 -15.27
N GLU A 491 -20.13 29.46 -15.27
CA GLU A 491 -20.74 28.69 -14.17
C GLU A 491 -20.96 27.24 -14.62
N ALA A 492 -20.62 26.30 -13.76
CA ALA A 492 -20.90 24.88 -13.93
C ALA A 492 -22.28 24.56 -13.35
N ALA A 493 -23.13 23.89 -14.13
CA ALA A 493 -24.46 23.46 -13.72
C ALA A 493 -24.75 22.01 -14.17
N PRO A 494 -25.71 21.30 -13.57
CA PRO A 494 -26.03 19.92 -13.94
C PRO A 494 -26.26 19.74 -15.46
N GLN A 495 -26.97 20.66 -16.09
CA GLN A 495 -27.34 20.62 -17.51
C GLN A 495 -26.26 21.17 -18.47
N GLY A 496 -25.18 21.76 -17.97
CA GLY A 496 -24.15 22.35 -18.84
C GLY A 496 -23.28 23.40 -18.17
N TYR A 497 -22.69 24.25 -19.00
CA TYR A 497 -22.02 25.47 -18.55
C TYR A 497 -22.79 26.67 -19.03
N TYR A 498 -22.78 27.72 -18.22
CA TYR A 498 -23.41 29.00 -18.52
C TYR A 498 -22.36 30.11 -18.49
N LEU A 499 -22.49 31.06 -19.40
CA LEU A 499 -21.76 32.31 -19.41
C LEU A 499 -22.57 33.34 -18.64
N HIS A 500 -21.89 34.07 -17.75
CA HIS A 500 -22.46 35.18 -17.01
C HIS A 500 -21.67 36.43 -17.36
N VAL A 501 -22.38 37.47 -17.78
CA VAL A 501 -21.82 38.77 -18.11
C VAL A 501 -22.42 39.78 -17.16
N ALA A 502 -21.57 40.40 -16.35
CA ALA A 502 -21.98 41.35 -15.33
C ALA A 502 -21.38 42.73 -15.60
N ARG A 503 -22.22 43.77 -15.50
CA ARG A 503 -21.85 45.19 -15.58
C ARG A 503 -22.57 45.95 -14.48
N GLN A 504 -21.82 46.55 -13.55
CA GLN A 504 -22.37 47.24 -12.39
C GLN A 504 -23.39 46.35 -11.65
N ASN A 505 -24.67 46.71 -11.60
CA ASN A 505 -25.74 45.94 -10.94
C ASN A 505 -26.54 45.01 -11.86
N ASN A 506 -26.23 44.97 -13.16
CA ASN A 506 -26.93 44.11 -14.11
C ASN A 506 -26.08 42.89 -14.45
N SER A 507 -26.69 41.71 -14.40
CA SER A 507 -26.08 40.48 -14.89
C SER A 507 -27.03 39.78 -15.84
N VAL A 508 -26.48 39.23 -16.92
CA VAL A 508 -27.22 38.40 -17.87
C VAL A 508 -26.48 37.08 -18.03
N SER A 509 -27.22 36.01 -18.27
CA SER A 509 -26.66 34.68 -18.47
C SER A 509 -27.17 34.03 -19.74
N ALA A 510 -26.33 33.20 -20.34
CA ALA A 510 -26.70 32.36 -21.48
C ALA A 510 -25.94 31.04 -21.41
N ARG A 511 -26.45 29.98 -22.06
CA ARG A 511 -25.71 28.72 -22.16
C ARG A 511 -24.39 28.95 -22.89
N LEU A 512 -23.30 28.37 -22.41
CA LEU A 512 -22.01 28.41 -23.09
C LEU A 512 -22.16 27.77 -24.48
N PRO A 513 -21.72 28.44 -25.56
CA PRO A 513 -21.96 27.98 -26.93
C PRO A 513 -21.38 26.58 -27.17
N ALA A 514 -22.06 25.78 -27.99
CA ALA A 514 -21.54 24.49 -28.39
C ALA A 514 -20.27 24.66 -29.26
N GLU A 515 -19.59 23.56 -29.55
CA GLU A 515 -18.36 23.62 -30.34
C GLU A 515 -18.63 24.21 -31.73
N ASN A 516 -17.81 25.19 -32.12
CA ASN A 516 -17.91 25.94 -33.38
C ASN A 516 -19.20 26.75 -33.53
N GLN A 517 -19.85 27.09 -32.41
CA GLN A 517 -20.99 27.99 -32.37
C GLN A 517 -20.66 29.32 -31.69
N THR A 518 -21.55 30.29 -31.90
CA THR A 518 -21.49 31.63 -31.33
C THR A 518 -22.70 31.90 -30.43
N ALA A 519 -22.52 32.77 -29.45
CA ALA A 519 -23.60 33.28 -28.60
C ALA A 519 -23.34 34.77 -28.32
N THR A 520 -24.38 35.60 -28.37
CA THR A 520 -24.28 37.03 -28.08
C THR A 520 -24.95 37.33 -26.75
N LEU A 521 -24.25 38.03 -25.87
CA LEU A 521 -24.73 38.33 -24.51
C LEU A 521 -24.23 39.71 -24.07
N ASP A 522 -25.16 40.62 -23.73
CA ASP A 522 -24.88 42.04 -23.39
C ASP A 522 -23.90 42.71 -24.37
N GLY A 523 -24.15 42.56 -25.67
CA GLY A 523 -23.34 43.17 -26.74
C GLY A 523 -21.94 42.57 -26.92
N LEU A 524 -21.58 41.51 -26.18
CA LEU A 524 -20.37 40.72 -26.39
C LEU A 524 -20.70 39.49 -27.26
N THR A 525 -19.86 39.21 -28.26
CA THR A 525 -19.99 38.01 -29.09
C THR A 525 -19.01 36.95 -28.60
N PHE A 526 -19.53 35.83 -28.12
CA PHE A 526 -18.74 34.69 -27.67
C PHE A 526 -18.66 33.65 -28.78
N THR A 527 -17.44 33.24 -29.14
CA THR A 527 -17.19 32.22 -30.17
C THR A 527 -16.40 31.08 -29.59
N ARG A 528 -16.94 29.86 -29.62
CA ARG A 528 -16.21 28.67 -29.20
C ARG A 528 -15.54 28.01 -30.40
N GLN A 529 -14.21 28.05 -30.45
CA GLN A 529 -13.42 27.34 -31.44
C GLN A 529 -12.79 26.10 -30.80
N LYS A 530 -13.32 24.92 -31.11
CA LYS A 530 -12.91 23.65 -30.49
C LYS A 530 -13.00 23.70 -28.95
N LYS A 531 -11.84 23.70 -28.29
CA LYS A 531 -11.66 23.74 -26.82
C LYS A 531 -11.37 25.15 -26.29
N LYS A 532 -11.41 26.19 -27.12
CA LYS A 532 -11.11 27.58 -26.73
C LYS A 532 -12.36 28.43 -26.87
N LEU A 533 -12.58 29.32 -25.91
CA LEU A 533 -13.66 30.29 -25.93
C LEU A 533 -13.07 31.69 -26.10
N PHE A 534 -13.53 32.39 -27.12
CA PHE A 534 -13.16 33.77 -27.42
C PHE A 534 -14.34 34.69 -27.17
N VAL A 535 -14.03 35.95 -26.82
CA VAL A 535 -14.99 37.04 -26.76
C VAL A 535 -14.55 38.13 -27.73
N GLU A 536 -15.52 38.75 -28.39
CA GLU A 536 -15.33 39.84 -29.34
C GLU A 536 -16.21 41.04 -28.94
N TYR A 537 -15.61 42.24 -28.99
CA TYR A 537 -16.29 43.52 -28.76
C TYR A 537 -15.58 44.63 -29.54
N GLY A 538 -16.23 45.19 -30.57
CA GLY A 538 -15.57 46.06 -31.54
C GLY A 538 -14.37 45.33 -32.19
N ASP A 539 -13.22 46.00 -32.24
CA ASP A 539 -11.96 45.41 -32.77
C ASP A 539 -11.21 44.54 -31.76
N THR A 540 -11.76 44.34 -30.55
CA THR A 540 -11.13 43.53 -29.52
C THR A 540 -11.54 42.07 -29.64
N LYS A 541 -10.55 41.17 -29.75
CA LYS A 541 -10.74 39.72 -29.67
C LYS A 541 -9.79 39.10 -28.65
N LEU A 542 -10.34 38.42 -27.66
CA LEU A 542 -9.57 37.80 -26.57
C LEU A 542 -10.02 36.38 -26.29
N GLN A 543 -9.08 35.48 -26.00
CA GLN A 543 -9.42 34.18 -25.45
C GLN A 543 -9.75 34.35 -23.97
N ILE A 544 -10.97 34.02 -23.56
CA ILE A 544 -11.43 34.17 -22.17
C ILE A 544 -11.39 32.88 -21.37
N ALA A 545 -11.43 31.73 -22.05
CA ALA A 545 -11.36 30.43 -21.39
C ALA A 545 -10.89 29.34 -22.35
N ARG A 546 -10.50 28.21 -21.77
CA ARG A 546 -10.24 26.97 -22.48
C ARG A 546 -10.79 25.79 -21.69
N ARG A 547 -11.29 24.77 -22.39
CA ARG A 547 -11.67 23.50 -21.76
C ARG A 547 -10.44 22.86 -21.12
N GLU A 548 -10.62 22.27 -19.94
CA GLU A 548 -9.61 21.48 -19.26
C GLU A 548 -9.06 20.39 -20.20
N ARG A 549 -7.80 20.01 -19.95
CA ARG A 549 -7.13 18.93 -20.68
C ARG A 549 -6.67 17.90 -19.68
N TYR A 550 -6.94 16.65 -20.01
CA TYR A 550 -6.63 15.49 -19.19
C TYR A 550 -5.61 14.60 -19.90
N LYS A 551 -5.09 13.59 -19.20
CA LYS A 551 -3.99 12.73 -19.68
C LYS A 551 -4.35 11.26 -19.74
#